data_AF-A0AAD4ERF6-F1
#
_entry.id   AF-A0AAD4ERF6-F1
#
_cell.length_a   1.000
_cell.length_b   1.000
_cell.length_c   1.000
_cell.angle_alpha   90.00
_cell.angle_beta   90.00
_cell.angle_gamma   90.00
#
_symmetry.space_group_name_H-M   'P 1'
#
loop_
_entity.id
_entity.type
_entity.pdbx_description
1 polymer ?
#
loop_
_entity_poly.entity_id
_entity_poly.type
_entity_poly.pdbx_seq_one_letter_code
_entity_poly.pdbx_strand_id
1 'polypeptide(L)'
;MRSEPWFVNAIARSPSLIEYSSGLKTLDTIYLDTSFVEDIDFPTKSEGIRELLQKVSRYPADTVFHFQAWTYGYEDVWIALSKALGSKTQTFQIHVDEYKMLMFRSLVATNPNEKFASSLHLCPEAPGLVGFMCGNTYHAGCLTRDETARLHSCEKGNYCTTVKNSSVVWIRPIITRLPDGQTVAELGVGGGGDDLEREAELDYLSPEDVKSLLEA
;
A
#
# COMPACT_ATOMS: atom_id res chain seq x y z
N MET A 1 -3.32 -11.98 -20.71
CA MET A 1 -2.66 -10.95 -19.87
C MET A 1 -3.71 -9.96 -19.44
N ARG A 2 -3.83 -9.75 -18.13
CA ARG A 2 -4.84 -8.88 -17.57
C ARG A 2 -4.37 -7.43 -17.56
N SER A 3 -5.21 -6.51 -18.03
CA SER A 3 -4.96 -5.07 -17.95
C SER A 3 -6.20 -4.36 -17.46
N GLU A 4 -6.04 -3.49 -16.47
CA GLU A 4 -7.14 -2.67 -15.96
C GLU A 4 -7.75 -1.80 -17.08
N PRO A 5 -9.08 -1.74 -17.24
CA PRO A 5 -9.71 -0.92 -18.27
C PRO A 5 -9.29 0.54 -18.21
N TRP A 6 -9.13 1.10 -17.00
CA TRP A 6 -8.67 2.49 -16.84
C TRP A 6 -7.25 2.70 -17.36
N PHE A 7 -6.37 1.70 -17.20
CA PHE A 7 -4.99 1.77 -17.66
C PHE A 7 -4.90 1.72 -19.18
N VAL A 8 -5.65 0.81 -19.81
CA VAL A 8 -5.77 0.75 -21.28
C VAL A 8 -6.30 2.07 -21.83
N ASN A 9 -7.34 2.62 -21.19
CA ASN A 9 -7.90 3.93 -21.56
C ASN A 9 -6.94 5.10 -21.31
N ALA A 10 -6.02 4.99 -20.35
CA ALA A 10 -5.00 6.00 -20.11
C ALA A 10 -3.93 5.99 -21.21
N ILE A 11 -3.46 4.79 -21.60
CA ILE A 11 -2.52 4.63 -22.73
C ILE A 11 -3.14 5.18 -24.01
N ALA A 12 -4.38 4.81 -24.31
CA ALA A 12 -5.07 5.22 -25.54
C ALA A 12 -5.23 6.74 -25.67
N ARG A 13 -5.27 7.47 -24.56
CA ARG A 13 -5.44 8.94 -24.52
C ARG A 13 -4.14 9.70 -24.23
N SER A 14 -3.04 9.00 -23.99
CA SER A 14 -1.77 9.63 -23.65
C SER A 14 -1.19 10.38 -24.85
N PRO A 15 -0.96 11.70 -24.78
CA PRO A 15 -0.40 12.45 -25.90
C PRO A 15 0.96 11.92 -26.38
N SER A 16 1.76 11.37 -25.46
CA SER A 16 3.07 10.79 -25.78
C SER A 16 2.98 9.41 -26.44
N LEU A 17 1.85 8.71 -26.31
CA LEU A 17 1.64 7.36 -26.86
C LEU A 17 0.59 7.31 -27.96
N ILE A 18 -0.09 8.43 -28.26
CA ILE A 18 -1.23 8.49 -29.17
C ILE A 18 -0.87 8.04 -30.59
N GLU A 19 0.36 8.32 -31.04
CA GLU A 19 0.84 7.90 -32.36
C GLU A 19 0.93 6.37 -32.47
N TYR A 20 1.20 5.66 -31.37
CA TYR A 20 1.21 4.20 -31.34
C TYR A 20 -0.20 3.63 -31.20
N SER A 21 -1.04 4.21 -30.33
CA SER A 21 -2.42 3.73 -30.13
C SER A 21 -3.35 4.03 -31.32
N SER A 22 -3.03 5.02 -32.16
CA SER A 22 -3.76 5.36 -33.39
C SER A 22 -3.26 4.62 -34.64
N GLY A 23 -2.20 3.82 -34.52
CA GLY A 23 -1.61 3.07 -35.64
C GLY A 23 -0.72 3.90 -36.58
N LEU A 24 -0.34 5.12 -36.20
CA LEU A 24 0.63 5.94 -36.96
C LEU A 24 2.07 5.44 -36.78
N LYS A 25 2.37 4.81 -35.64
CA LYS A 25 3.63 4.13 -35.35
C LYS A 25 3.40 2.74 -34.79
N THR A 26 4.38 1.88 -34.98
CA THR A 26 4.42 0.52 -34.43
C THR A 26 5.48 0.44 -33.35
N LEU A 27 5.20 -0.30 -32.27
CA LEU A 27 6.20 -0.67 -31.28
C LEU A 27 6.94 -1.92 -31.77
N ASP A 28 8.26 -1.85 -31.87
CA ASP A 28 9.09 -3.00 -32.27
C ASP A 28 9.24 -4.03 -31.14
N THR A 29 9.30 -3.55 -29.89
CA THR A 29 9.54 -4.37 -28.70
C THR A 29 8.64 -3.93 -27.56
N ILE A 30 8.03 -4.90 -26.86
CA ILE A 30 7.26 -4.67 -25.65
C ILE A 30 7.80 -5.58 -24.55
N TYR A 31 8.28 -4.97 -23.47
CA TYR A 31 8.64 -5.68 -22.24
C TYR A 31 7.39 -5.78 -21.37
N LEU A 32 6.98 -7.00 -21.06
CA LEU A 32 5.76 -7.27 -20.32
C LEU A 32 6.07 -7.95 -19.00
N ASP A 33 5.30 -7.57 -17.98
CA ASP A 33 5.22 -8.34 -16.76
C ASP A 33 4.46 -9.65 -17.03
N THR A 34 5.16 -10.77 -16.92
CA THR A 34 4.62 -12.12 -17.12
C THR A 34 4.36 -12.83 -15.80
N SER A 35 4.27 -12.09 -14.68
CA SER A 35 4.02 -12.66 -13.34
C SER A 35 2.72 -13.46 -13.29
N PHE A 36 1.72 -13.08 -14.08
CA PHE A 36 0.49 -13.84 -14.22
C PHE A 36 0.02 -13.89 -15.68
N VAL A 37 0.22 -15.04 -16.31
CA VAL A 37 -0.16 -15.28 -17.72
C VAL A 37 -1.30 -16.30 -17.87
N GLU A 38 -1.76 -16.90 -16.78
CA GLU A 38 -2.86 -17.85 -16.80
C GLU A 38 -4.18 -17.17 -17.19
N ASP A 39 -5.06 -17.96 -17.82
CA ASP A 39 -6.38 -17.52 -18.27
C ASP A 39 -7.40 -17.62 -17.13
N ILE A 40 -7.25 -16.72 -16.17
CA ILE A 40 -8.14 -16.63 -15.00
C ILE A 40 -8.77 -15.23 -14.98
N ASP A 41 -10.04 -15.19 -14.60
CA ASP A 41 -10.75 -13.94 -14.43
C ASP A 41 -10.29 -13.19 -13.18
N PHE A 42 -9.96 -11.92 -13.38
CA PHE A 42 -9.60 -11.00 -12.31
C PHE A 42 -10.69 -9.95 -12.15
N PRO A 43 -11.19 -9.72 -10.92
CA PRO A 43 -11.98 -8.53 -10.67
C PRO A 43 -11.15 -7.28 -10.95
N THR A 44 -11.84 -6.19 -11.25
CA THR A 44 -11.23 -4.86 -11.28
C THR A 44 -10.81 -4.44 -9.86
N LYS A 45 -9.82 -3.55 -9.76
CA LYS A 45 -9.40 -2.98 -8.46
C LYS A 45 -10.57 -2.33 -7.71
N SER A 46 -11.49 -1.67 -8.43
CA SER A 46 -12.67 -1.05 -7.84
C SER A 46 -13.66 -2.08 -7.28
N GLU A 47 -13.82 -3.23 -7.93
CA GLU A 47 -14.61 -4.34 -7.40
C GLU A 47 -13.98 -4.94 -6.15
N GLY A 48 -12.66 -5.10 -6.13
CA GLY A 48 -11.92 -5.54 -4.94
C GLY A 48 -12.10 -4.61 -3.75
N ILE A 49 -11.95 -3.29 -3.96
CA ILE A 49 -12.22 -2.28 -2.93
C ILE A 49 -13.68 -2.35 -2.47
N ARG A 50 -14.65 -2.45 -3.39
CA ARG A 50 -16.07 -2.56 -3.05
C ARG A 50 -16.35 -3.76 -2.15
N GLU A 51 -15.84 -4.95 -2.50
CA GLU A 51 -15.98 -6.16 -1.68
C GLU A 51 -15.38 -5.96 -0.28
N LEU A 52 -14.16 -5.41 -0.22
CA LEU A 52 -13.49 -5.11 1.04
C LEU A 52 -14.33 -4.17 1.93
N LEU A 53 -14.81 -3.06 1.36
CA LEU A 53 -15.63 -2.08 2.08
C LEU A 53 -16.92 -2.71 2.63
N GLN A 54 -17.57 -3.57 1.85
CA GLN A 54 -18.76 -4.31 2.29
C GLN A 54 -18.49 -5.31 3.42
N LYS A 55 -17.27 -5.86 3.51
CA LYS A 55 -16.87 -6.77 4.59
C LYS A 55 -16.58 -5.99 5.87
N VAL A 56 -15.75 -4.94 5.79
CA VAL A 56 -15.39 -4.14 6.97
C VAL A 56 -16.59 -3.37 7.53
N SER A 57 -17.56 -3.01 6.69
CA SER A 57 -18.78 -2.31 7.13
C SER A 57 -19.68 -3.15 8.05
N ARG A 58 -19.51 -4.47 8.12
CA ARG A 58 -20.31 -5.36 8.98
C ARG A 58 -19.81 -5.42 10.41
N TYR A 59 -18.57 -4.99 10.65
CA TYR A 59 -17.98 -5.01 11.97
C TYR A 59 -18.44 -3.80 12.83
N PRO A 60 -18.47 -3.98 14.16
CA PRO A 60 -18.69 -2.90 15.13
C PRO A 60 -17.76 -1.69 14.98
N ALA A 61 -18.12 -0.57 15.61
CA ALA A 61 -17.38 0.68 15.52
C ALA A 61 -16.07 0.68 16.34
N ASP A 62 -15.95 -0.21 17.32
CA ASP A 62 -14.80 -0.42 18.20
C ASP A 62 -13.82 -1.48 17.69
N THR A 63 -14.13 -2.16 16.58
CA THR A 63 -13.24 -3.18 16.00
C THR A 63 -11.91 -2.58 15.57
N VAL A 64 -10.81 -3.18 16.02
CA VAL A 64 -9.46 -2.89 15.57
C VAL A 64 -9.15 -3.75 14.33
N PHE A 65 -8.69 -3.10 13.28
CA PHE A 65 -8.30 -3.74 12.02
C PHE A 65 -6.80 -3.61 11.79
N HIS A 66 -6.22 -4.63 11.17
CA HIS A 66 -4.89 -4.55 10.60
C HIS A 66 -4.92 -4.92 9.13
N PHE A 67 -4.50 -4.01 8.26
CA PHE A 67 -4.35 -4.25 6.85
C PHE A 67 -2.90 -4.62 6.53
N GLN A 68 -2.71 -5.82 5.96
CA GLN A 68 -1.39 -6.35 5.64
C GLN A 68 -0.99 -5.92 4.22
N ALA A 69 -0.42 -4.72 4.12
CA ALA A 69 0.25 -4.23 2.91
C ALA A 69 1.74 -4.54 3.01
N TRP A 70 2.18 -5.62 2.35
CA TRP A 70 3.59 -6.07 2.33
C TRP A 70 4.41 -5.36 1.22
N THR A 71 3.73 -4.67 0.30
CA THR A 71 4.32 -3.82 -0.76
C THR A 71 3.59 -2.49 -0.85
N TYR A 72 4.16 -1.55 -1.63
CA TYR A 72 3.48 -0.34 -2.06
C TYR A 72 2.52 -0.62 -3.22
N GLY A 73 1.53 0.26 -3.44
CA GLY A 73 0.48 0.05 -4.45
C GLY A 73 -0.93 -0.13 -3.87
N TYR A 74 -1.09 -0.04 -2.54
CA TYR A 74 -2.37 -0.11 -1.83
C TYR A 74 -2.88 1.26 -1.35
N GLU A 75 -2.34 2.35 -1.89
CA GLU A 75 -2.66 3.72 -1.47
C GLU A 75 -4.16 4.02 -1.57
N ASP A 76 -4.78 3.63 -2.69
CA ASP A 76 -6.23 3.74 -2.89
C ASP A 76 -7.02 2.93 -1.85
N VAL A 77 -6.50 1.77 -1.45
CA VAL A 77 -7.14 0.91 -0.44
C VAL A 77 -7.10 1.57 0.93
N TRP A 78 -5.96 2.17 1.32
CA TRP A 78 -5.87 2.95 2.56
C TRP A 78 -6.82 4.13 2.56
N ILE A 79 -6.87 4.92 1.50
CA ILE A 79 -7.76 6.08 1.40
C ILE A 79 -9.23 5.63 1.48
N ALA A 80 -9.59 4.55 0.79
CA ALA A 80 -10.96 4.01 0.80
C ALA A 80 -11.35 3.47 2.19
N LEU A 81 -10.49 2.69 2.83
CA LEU A 81 -10.72 2.14 4.17
C LEU A 81 -10.84 3.25 5.22
N SER A 82 -9.93 4.22 5.19
CA SER A 82 -9.95 5.40 6.07
C SER A 82 -11.31 6.10 6.04
N LYS A 83 -11.83 6.39 4.84
CA LYS A 83 -13.13 7.05 4.65
C LYS A 83 -14.29 6.19 5.14
N ALA A 84 -14.28 4.90 4.79
CA ALA A 84 -15.35 3.98 5.14
C ALA A 84 -15.46 3.74 6.66
N LEU A 85 -14.33 3.56 7.34
CA LEU A 85 -14.29 3.33 8.79
C LEU A 85 -14.48 4.63 9.57
N GLY A 86 -13.87 5.74 9.12
CA GLY A 86 -13.98 7.03 9.78
C GLY A 86 -15.39 7.61 9.76
N SER A 87 -16.20 7.27 8.75
CA SER A 87 -17.63 7.63 8.71
C SER A 87 -18.42 7.09 9.91
N LYS A 88 -17.95 6.01 10.57
CA LYS A 88 -18.60 5.43 11.76
C LYS A 88 -18.09 6.01 13.08
N THR A 89 -16.85 6.46 13.15
CA THR A 89 -16.15 6.80 14.41
C THR A 89 -15.65 8.23 14.47
N GLN A 90 -15.81 9.01 13.40
CA GLN A 90 -15.23 10.34 13.21
C GLN A 90 -13.68 10.38 13.17
N THR A 91 -13.03 9.22 13.19
CA THR A 91 -11.56 9.09 13.08
C THR A 91 -11.21 8.48 11.73
N PHE A 92 -10.60 9.27 10.85
CA PHE A 92 -10.20 8.87 9.50
C PHE A 92 -8.74 8.42 9.42
N GLN A 93 -8.08 8.24 10.55
CA GLN A 93 -6.65 7.98 10.60
C GLN A 93 -6.31 6.49 10.55
N ILE A 94 -5.19 6.18 9.92
CA ILE A 94 -4.58 4.86 9.75
C ILE A 94 -3.19 4.91 10.36
N HIS A 95 -2.97 4.10 11.38
CA HIS A 95 -1.65 3.97 11.96
C HIS A 95 -0.71 3.25 11.00
N VAL A 96 0.43 3.88 10.71
CA VAL A 96 1.56 3.28 9.99
C VAL A 96 2.84 3.46 10.80
N ASP A 97 3.82 2.58 10.56
CA ASP A 97 5.15 2.74 11.13
C ASP A 97 5.89 3.97 10.58
N GLU A 98 6.98 4.34 11.24
CA GLU A 98 7.78 5.52 10.89
C GLU A 98 8.35 5.43 9.47
N TYR A 99 8.76 4.25 9.02
CA TYR A 99 9.32 4.07 7.69
C TYR A 99 8.29 4.39 6.60
N LYS A 100 7.09 3.80 6.66
CA LYS A 100 6.00 4.14 5.73
C LYS A 100 5.65 5.62 5.79
N MET A 101 5.55 6.20 6.99
CA MET A 101 5.22 7.62 7.14
C MET A 101 6.25 8.53 6.46
N LEU A 102 7.54 8.24 6.63
CA LEU A 102 8.62 9.02 6.00
C LEU A 102 8.63 8.84 4.48
N MET A 103 8.41 7.61 3.99
CA MET A 103 8.32 7.32 2.57
C MET A 103 7.21 8.12 1.89
N PHE A 104 5.98 8.10 2.42
CA PHE A 104 4.88 8.88 1.82
C PHE A 104 5.05 10.38 1.98
N ARG A 105 5.67 10.86 3.06
CA ARG A 105 6.02 12.28 3.21
C ARG A 105 7.06 12.73 2.18
N SER A 106 7.99 11.86 1.79
CA SER A 106 8.97 12.17 0.75
C SER A 106 8.35 12.43 -0.63
N LEU A 107 7.10 11.97 -0.86
CA LEU A 107 6.33 12.26 -2.07
C LEU A 107 5.73 13.67 -2.10
N VAL A 108 5.99 14.47 -1.06
CA VAL A 108 5.60 15.88 -0.98
C VAL A 108 6.85 16.74 -0.93
N ALA A 109 7.19 17.35 -2.07
CA ALA A 109 8.26 18.32 -2.13
C ALA A 109 7.77 19.66 -1.59
N THR A 110 8.44 20.14 -0.54
CA THR A 110 8.22 21.46 0.04
C THR A 110 9.50 22.27 -0.03
N ASN A 111 9.41 23.58 -0.25
CA ASN A 111 10.58 24.46 -0.14
C ASN A 111 10.81 24.75 1.35
N PRO A 112 11.90 24.23 1.97
CA PRO A 112 12.14 24.41 3.40
C PRO A 112 12.35 25.89 3.78
N ASN A 113 12.71 26.74 2.82
CA ASN A 113 12.95 28.17 3.05
C ASN A 113 11.69 29.03 2.89
N GLU A 114 10.59 28.47 2.39
CA GLU A 114 9.34 29.20 2.16
C GLU A 114 8.16 28.47 2.80
N LYS A 115 7.82 28.87 4.03
CA LYS A 115 6.71 28.29 4.81
C LYS A 115 5.35 28.36 4.13
N PHE A 116 5.19 29.19 3.10
CA PHE A 116 3.95 29.38 2.33
C PHE A 116 4.07 28.92 0.88
N ALA A 117 5.16 28.27 0.49
CA ALA A 117 5.29 27.73 -0.86
C ALA A 117 4.28 26.61 -1.08
N SER A 118 3.70 26.57 -2.29
CA SER A 118 2.86 25.45 -2.70
C SER A 118 3.65 24.16 -2.59
N SER A 119 3.09 23.18 -1.88
CA SER A 119 3.64 21.83 -1.85
C SER A 119 3.46 21.20 -3.23
N LEU A 120 4.51 20.58 -3.75
CA LEU A 120 4.44 19.79 -4.98
C LEU A 120 4.26 18.32 -4.60
N HIS A 121 3.13 17.74 -5.00
CA HIS A 121 2.83 16.33 -4.79
C HIS A 121 3.33 15.52 -5.99
N LEU A 122 4.18 14.53 -5.74
CA LEU A 122 4.79 13.68 -6.78
C LEU A 122 3.86 12.57 -7.27
N CYS A 123 2.79 12.28 -6.52
CA CYS A 123 1.73 11.37 -6.94
C CYS A 123 0.34 11.91 -6.56
N PRO A 124 -0.73 11.47 -7.26
CA PRO A 124 -2.10 11.90 -6.98
C PRO A 124 -2.61 11.54 -5.58
N GLU A 125 -2.10 10.48 -4.98
CA GLU A 125 -2.57 9.93 -3.71
C GLU A 125 -1.94 10.67 -2.51
N ALA A 126 -0.79 11.32 -2.68
CA ALA A 126 -0.04 11.96 -1.60
C ALA A 126 -0.88 12.93 -0.73
N PRO A 127 -1.71 13.84 -1.30
CA PRO A 127 -2.59 14.68 -0.50
C PRO A 127 -3.54 13.89 0.41
N GLY A 128 -4.08 12.76 -0.08
CA GLY A 128 -4.98 11.89 0.67
C GLY A 128 -4.27 11.13 1.78
N LEU A 129 -3.00 10.76 1.58
CA LEU A 129 -2.21 9.98 2.53
C LEU A 129 -1.58 10.84 3.62
N VAL A 130 -0.88 11.92 3.24
CA VAL A 130 -0.05 12.72 4.17
C VAL A 130 -0.52 14.17 4.33
N GLY A 131 -1.60 14.54 3.65
CA GLY A 131 -2.23 15.86 3.77
C GLY A 131 -1.67 16.89 2.80
N PHE A 132 -2.31 18.05 2.79
CA PHE A 132 -1.97 19.17 1.90
C PHE A 132 -2.44 20.50 2.49
N MET A 133 -1.90 21.60 1.95
CA MET A 133 -2.37 22.96 2.26
C MET A 133 -3.45 23.37 1.24
N CYS A 134 -4.63 23.76 1.74
CA CYS A 134 -5.68 24.40 0.95
C CYS A 134 -5.81 25.85 1.41
N GLY A 135 -5.30 26.80 0.61
CA GLY A 135 -5.13 28.18 1.07
C GLY A 135 -4.25 28.24 2.33
N ASN A 136 -4.80 28.79 3.42
CA ASN A 136 -4.11 28.88 4.70
C ASN A 136 -4.50 27.76 5.70
N THR A 137 -5.25 26.76 5.24
CA THR A 137 -5.73 25.67 6.09
C THR A 137 -5.03 24.38 5.72
N TYR A 138 -4.39 23.76 6.71
CA TYR A 138 -3.83 22.42 6.54
C TYR A 138 -4.94 21.38 6.65
N HIS A 139 -5.00 20.49 5.66
CA HIS A 139 -5.87 19.31 5.67
C HIS A 139 -4.99 18.09 5.90
N ALA A 140 -5.20 17.40 7.02
CA ALA A 140 -4.48 16.18 7.34
C ALA A 140 -4.85 15.04 6.37
N GLY A 141 -3.87 14.22 6.03
CA GLY A 141 -4.09 12.96 5.31
C GLY A 141 -4.59 11.86 6.23
N CYS A 142 -4.84 10.68 5.67
CA CYS A 142 -5.30 9.53 6.43
C CYS A 142 -4.20 8.81 7.21
N LEU A 143 -2.92 8.96 6.88
CA LEU A 143 -1.83 8.28 7.59
C LEU A 143 -1.46 9.03 8.89
N THR A 144 -1.21 8.27 9.96
CA THR A 144 -0.78 8.79 11.25
C THR A 144 0.25 7.87 11.90
N ARG A 145 1.03 8.41 12.84
CA ARG A 145 1.86 7.65 13.78
C ARG A 145 1.14 7.37 15.11
N ASP A 146 -0.09 7.85 15.25
CA ASP A 146 -0.91 7.63 16.44
C ASP A 146 -1.40 6.17 16.49
N GLU A 147 -0.92 5.43 17.49
CA GLU A 147 -1.29 4.04 17.73
C GLU A 147 -2.73 3.87 18.24
N THR A 148 -3.44 4.95 18.60
CA THR A 148 -4.84 4.90 19.05
C THR A 148 -5.85 4.78 17.91
N ALA A 149 -5.38 4.91 16.65
CA ALA A 149 -6.21 4.66 15.48
C ALA A 149 -6.75 3.22 15.50
N ARG A 150 -7.96 3.01 14.96
CA ARG A 150 -8.56 1.66 14.90
C ARG A 150 -8.14 0.85 13.68
N LEU A 151 -7.53 1.48 12.68
CA LEU A 151 -7.02 0.81 11.48
C LEU A 151 -5.50 0.96 11.47
N HIS A 152 -4.81 -0.18 11.44
CA HIS A 152 -3.35 -0.25 11.42
C HIS A 152 -2.87 -0.86 10.11
N SER A 153 -1.70 -0.42 9.69
CA SER A 153 -0.96 -0.99 8.56
C SER A 153 0.56 -0.94 8.83
N CYS A 154 0.96 -0.99 10.11
CA CYS A 154 2.36 -1.09 10.52
C CYS A 154 2.98 -2.43 10.05
N GLU A 155 4.29 -2.44 9.83
CA GLU A 155 5.00 -3.64 9.38
C GLU A 155 4.89 -4.83 10.36
N LYS A 156 4.89 -6.05 9.80
CA LYS A 156 4.82 -7.32 10.57
C LYS A 156 5.96 -7.44 11.59
N GLY A 157 7.18 -7.10 11.18
CA GLY A 157 8.37 -7.11 12.06
C GLY A 157 8.36 -6.05 13.15
N ASN A 158 7.45 -5.07 13.09
CA ASN A 158 7.37 -3.97 14.05
C ASN A 158 5.92 -3.61 14.39
N TYR A 159 5.10 -4.62 14.73
CA TYR A 159 3.74 -4.35 15.18
C TYR A 159 3.73 -3.41 16.38
N CYS A 160 2.85 -2.41 16.32
CA CYS A 160 2.68 -1.45 17.39
C CYS A 160 1.98 -2.07 18.61
N THR A 161 1.93 -1.31 19.71
CA THR A 161 1.41 -1.79 20.99
C THR A 161 -0.05 -2.19 20.89
N THR A 162 -0.86 -1.41 20.17
CA THR A 162 -2.29 -1.68 19.98
C THR A 162 -2.52 -3.01 19.27
N VAL A 163 -1.77 -3.29 18.20
CA VAL A 163 -1.91 -4.52 17.42
C VAL A 163 -1.46 -5.74 18.23
N LYS A 164 -0.38 -5.62 19.01
CA LYS A 164 0.12 -6.69 19.89
C LYS A 164 -0.84 -7.05 21.02
N ASN A 165 -1.60 -6.08 21.54
CA ASN A 165 -2.40 -6.24 22.76
C ASN A 165 -3.92 -6.31 22.53
N SER A 166 -4.39 -6.18 21.29
CA SER A 166 -5.83 -6.15 20.97
C SER A 166 -6.27 -7.39 20.21
N SER A 167 -7.58 -7.67 20.23
CA SER A 167 -8.18 -8.59 19.25
C SER A 167 -8.30 -7.86 17.92
N VAL A 168 -7.55 -8.33 16.92
CA VAL A 168 -7.42 -7.68 15.62
C VAL A 168 -8.11 -8.49 14.54
N VAL A 169 -8.86 -7.79 13.69
CA VAL A 169 -9.37 -8.35 12.42
C VAL A 169 -8.34 -8.09 11.32
N TRP A 170 -7.80 -9.16 10.77
CA TRP A 170 -6.78 -9.12 9.73
C TRP A 170 -7.42 -8.97 8.34
N ILE A 171 -7.03 -7.92 7.63
CA ILE A 171 -7.36 -7.68 6.22
C ILE A 171 -6.15 -8.11 5.39
N ARG A 172 -6.31 -9.19 4.63
CA ARG A 172 -5.28 -9.77 3.77
C ARG A 172 -5.65 -9.57 2.30
N PRO A 173 -4.79 -8.93 1.49
CA PRO A 173 -4.94 -8.91 0.05
C PRO A 173 -5.03 -10.32 -0.54
N ILE A 174 -5.80 -10.47 -1.61
CA ILE A 174 -5.86 -11.68 -2.43
C ILE A 174 -5.80 -11.26 -3.90
N ILE A 175 -5.31 -12.14 -4.76
CA ILE A 175 -5.23 -11.92 -6.20
C ILE A 175 -6.62 -11.97 -6.82
N THR A 176 -7.33 -13.07 -6.59
CA THR A 176 -8.69 -13.30 -7.10
C THR A 176 -9.38 -14.40 -6.30
N ARG A 177 -10.68 -14.58 -6.53
CA ARG A 177 -11.44 -15.73 -6.06
C ARG A 177 -11.89 -16.55 -7.27
N LEU A 178 -11.53 -17.82 -7.28
CA LEU A 178 -11.89 -18.74 -8.34
C LEU A 178 -13.40 -19.04 -8.31
N PRO A 179 -13.99 -19.52 -9.42
CA PRO A 179 -15.43 -19.84 -9.49
C PRO A 179 -15.91 -20.85 -8.45
N ASP A 180 -15.03 -21.71 -7.96
CA ASP A 180 -15.29 -22.69 -6.90
C ASP A 180 -15.23 -22.10 -5.47
N GLY A 181 -14.95 -20.79 -5.36
CA GLY A 181 -14.88 -20.05 -4.11
C GLY A 181 -13.49 -20.01 -3.47
N GLN A 182 -12.51 -20.74 -4.01
CA GLN A 182 -11.13 -20.74 -3.52
C GLN A 182 -10.47 -19.37 -3.73
N THR A 183 -9.67 -18.94 -2.75
CA THR A 183 -8.93 -17.67 -2.83
C THR A 183 -7.51 -17.92 -3.28
N VAL A 184 -7.08 -17.20 -4.32
CA VAL A 184 -5.68 -17.17 -4.74
C VAL A 184 -4.97 -16.10 -3.92
N ALA A 185 -4.07 -16.53 -3.04
CA ALA A 185 -3.30 -15.62 -2.19
C ALA A 185 -2.25 -14.85 -3.01
N GLU A 186 -1.97 -13.63 -2.58
CA GLU A 186 -0.89 -12.81 -3.13
C GLU A 186 0.43 -13.25 -2.49
N LEU A 187 1.07 -14.26 -3.07
CA LEU A 187 2.33 -14.83 -2.56
C LEU A 187 3.58 -14.05 -3.01
N GLY A 188 3.43 -13.06 -3.90
CA GLY A 188 4.54 -12.32 -4.49
C GLY A 188 5.37 -13.18 -5.44
N VAL A 189 5.30 -12.92 -6.74
CA VAL A 189 6.04 -13.71 -7.76
C VAL A 189 7.57 -13.54 -7.66
N GLY A 190 8.03 -12.54 -6.90
CA GLY A 190 9.45 -12.26 -6.66
C GLY A 190 10.03 -12.75 -5.33
N GLY A 191 9.33 -13.57 -4.54
CA GLY A 191 9.85 -14.10 -3.26
C GLY A 191 9.74 -13.15 -2.05
N GLY A 192 9.42 -11.87 -2.28
CA GLY A 192 9.33 -10.83 -1.26
C GLY A 192 8.31 -11.04 -0.12
N GLY A 193 7.39 -12.00 -0.27
CA GLY A 193 6.36 -12.31 0.74
C GLY A 193 6.93 -12.86 2.04
N ASP A 194 8.03 -13.64 1.96
CA ASP A 194 8.77 -14.18 3.10
C ASP A 194 10.16 -13.53 3.30
N ASP A 195 10.61 -12.67 2.37
CA ASP A 195 11.98 -12.11 2.42
C ASP A 195 12.23 -11.17 3.61
N LEU A 196 11.16 -10.56 4.17
CA LEU A 196 11.23 -9.77 5.41
C LEU A 196 10.94 -10.61 6.67
N GLU A 197 10.63 -11.90 6.51
CA GLU A 197 10.39 -12.84 7.62
C GLU A 197 11.65 -13.56 8.08
N ARG A 198 12.74 -13.45 7.31
CA ARG A 198 14.06 -13.69 7.87
C ARG A 198 14.32 -12.55 8.86
N GLU A 199 14.03 -12.80 10.14
CA GLU A 199 14.94 -12.36 11.20
C GLU A 199 16.33 -12.53 10.60
N ALA A 200 17.08 -11.43 10.47
CA ALA A 200 18.46 -11.56 10.05
C ALA A 200 19.03 -12.69 10.90
N GLU A 201 19.41 -13.81 10.27
CA GLU A 201 20.11 -14.94 10.90
C GLU A 201 21.50 -14.42 11.28
N LEU A 202 21.52 -13.40 12.15
CA LEU A 202 22.65 -13.06 12.98
C LEU A 202 22.55 -14.08 14.09
N ASP A 203 23.03 -15.29 13.81
CA ASP A 203 23.53 -16.15 14.86
C ASP A 203 24.41 -15.26 15.75
N TYR A 204 24.07 -15.19 17.04
CA TYR A 204 24.84 -14.42 18.00
C TYR A 204 26.26 -14.96 17.95
N LEU A 205 27.18 -14.21 17.34
CA LEU A 205 28.61 -14.54 17.37
C LEU A 205 28.99 -14.62 18.85
N SER A 206 29.39 -15.82 19.27
CA SER A 206 29.93 -15.99 20.61
C SER A 206 31.22 -15.16 20.72
N PRO A 207 31.63 -14.75 21.93
CA PRO A 207 32.92 -14.10 22.14
C PRO A 207 34.09 -14.91 21.55
N GLU A 208 33.96 -16.23 21.50
CA GLU A 208 34.90 -17.15 20.86
C GLU A 208 34.96 -16.97 19.33
N ASP A 209 33.81 -16.84 18.65
CA ASP A 209 33.74 -16.62 17.20
C ASP A 209 34.37 -15.28 16.79
N VAL A 210 34.16 -14.24 17.60
CA VAL A 210 34.79 -12.92 17.40
C VAL A 210 36.31 -13.00 17.56
N LYS A 211 36.78 -13.80 18.52
CA LYS A 211 38.23 -13.99 18.74
C LYS A 211 38.89 -14.72 17.58
N SER A 212 38.24 -15.74 17.02
CA SER A 212 38.75 -16.48 15.85
C SER A 212 38.87 -15.62 14.59
N LEU A 213 38.01 -14.61 14.43
CA LEU A 213 38.06 -13.67 13.30
C LEU A 213 39.17 -12.61 13.45
N LEU A 214 39.59 -12.29 14.67
CA LEU A 214 40.66 -11.32 14.95
C LEU A 214 42.07 -11.93 14.87
N GLU A 215 42.17 -13.26 14.85
CA GLU A 215 43.44 -14.01 14.76
C GLU A 215 43.75 -14.48 13.32
N ALA A 216 42.97 -14.04 12.32
CA ALA A 216 43.18 -14.30 10.89
C ALA A 216 43.90 -13.15 10.16
#